data_AF-A0A7X0AU76-F1
#
_entry.id   AF-A0A7X0AU76-F1
#
_cell.length_a   1.000
_cell.length_b   1.000
_cell.length_c   1.000
_cell.angle_alpha   90.00
_cell.angle_beta   90.00
_cell.angle_gamma   90.00
#
_symmetry.space_group_name_H-M   'P 1'
#
loop_
_entity.id
_entity.type
_entity.pdbx_description
1 polymer ?
#
loop_
_entity_poly.entity_id
_entity_poly.type
_entity_poly.pdbx_seq_one_letter_code
_entity_poly.pdbx_strand_id
1 'polypeptide(L)' 'MRELGEWHLEIVKRSDTAKGFEVLPKRWIVERTFGWLGRCRRLAKDFENLSRMSLAFLRLAPILLMLRRITRHRKS' A
#
# COMPACT_ATOMS: atom_id res chain seq x y z
N MET A 1 -4.74 -3.10 -27.33
CA MET A 1 -4.68 -3.05 -25.86
C MET A 1 -5.37 -4.30 -25.35
N ARG A 2 -4.72 -5.09 -24.49
CA ARG A 2 -5.24 -6.39 -24.03
C ARG A 2 -6.54 -6.21 -23.26
N GLU A 3 -7.48 -7.13 -23.47
CA GLU A 3 -8.74 -7.32 -22.73
C GLU A 3 -8.43 -7.53 -21.23
N LEU A 4 -8.37 -6.44 -20.48
CA LEU A 4 -8.36 -6.48 -19.02
C LEU A 4 -9.84 -6.62 -18.64
N GLY A 5 -10.20 -7.73 -17.97
CA GLY A 5 -11.59 -8.16 -17.73
C GLY A 5 -12.54 -7.10 -17.13
N GLU A 6 -13.82 -7.44 -17.03
CA GLU A 6 -14.87 -6.54 -16.52
C GLU A 6 -14.60 -6.09 -15.06
N TRP A 7 -14.08 -4.87 -14.88
CA TRP A 7 -13.84 -4.28 -13.57
C TRP A 7 -14.98 -3.35 -13.18
N HIS A 8 -15.68 -3.65 -12.09
CA HIS A 8 -16.66 -2.74 -11.51
C HIS A 8 -15.96 -1.67 -10.65
N LEU A 9 -15.85 -0.45 -11.18
CA LEU A 9 -15.28 0.71 -10.47
C LEU A 9 -16.38 1.49 -9.75
N GLU A 10 -16.23 1.67 -8.44
CA GLU A 10 -17.12 2.49 -7.63
C GLU A 10 -16.31 3.61 -6.94
N ILE A 11 -16.72 4.86 -7.12
CA ILE A 11 -16.06 6.02 -6.49
C ILE A 11 -16.75 6.32 -5.16
N VAL A 12 -16.07 5.98 -4.06
CA VAL A 12 -16.51 6.29 -2.70
C VAL A 12 -16.04 7.69 -2.32
N LYS A 13 -16.97 8.66 -2.26
CA LYS A 13 -16.68 10.02 -1.77
C LYS A 13 -16.72 10.07 -0.25
N ARG A 14 -15.95 11.00 0.33
CA ARG A 14 -16.10 11.38 1.74
C ARG A 14 -17.30 12.31 1.89
N SER A 15 -18.00 12.25 3.02
CA SER A 15 -19.06 13.21 3.33
C SER A 15 -18.45 14.56 3.72
N ASP A 16 -18.86 15.64 3.03
CA ASP A 16 -18.40 17.01 3.32
C ASP A 16 -18.97 17.55 4.66
N THR A 17 -20.01 16.92 5.19
CA THR A 17 -20.64 17.28 6.48
C THR A 17 -20.19 16.41 7.65
N ALA A 18 -19.34 15.40 7.41
CA ALA A 18 -18.85 14.52 8.45
C ALA A 18 -18.04 15.29 9.51
N LYS A 19 -18.48 15.22 10.77
CA LYS A 19 -17.72 15.73 11.92
C LYS A 19 -16.96 14.57 12.56
N GLY A 20 -15.67 14.47 12.28
CA GLY A 20 -14.78 13.46 12.86
C GLY A 20 -14.42 12.32 11.91
N PHE A 21 -14.13 11.15 12.47
CA PHE A 21 -13.70 9.98 11.70
C PHE A 21 -14.91 9.18 11.20
N GLU A 22 -15.00 9.01 9.88
CA GLU A 22 -16.00 8.17 9.23
C GLU A 22 -15.31 6.95 8.59
N VAL A 23 -15.86 5.76 8.86
CA VAL A 23 -15.35 4.51 8.30
C VAL A 23 -15.79 4.41 6.84
N LEU A 24 -14.84 4.53 5.92
CA LEU A 24 -15.12 4.32 4.49
C LEU A 24 -14.92 2.83 4.11
N PRO A 25 -15.81 2.27 3.27
CA PRO A 25 -15.65 0.93 2.73
C PRO A 25 -14.26 0.72 2.11
N LYS A 26 -13.62 -0.41 2.45
CA LYS A 26 -12.32 -0.87 1.90
C LYS A 26 -11.11 0.06 2.13
N ARG A 27 -11.28 1.23 2.75
CA ARG A 27 -10.20 2.19 3.04
C ARG A 27 -9.06 1.59 3.86
N TRP A 28 -9.39 0.67 4.78
CA TRP A 28 -8.40 -0.04 5.58
C TRP A 28 -7.36 -0.79 4.73
N ILE A 29 -7.70 -1.24 3.52
CA ILE A 29 -6.76 -1.97 2.63
C ILE A 29 -5.61 -1.06 2.21
N VAL A 30 -5.96 0.17 1.83
CA VAL A 30 -5.01 1.22 1.43
C VAL A 30 -4.17 1.64 2.62
N GLU A 31 -4.81 1.94 3.75
CA GLU A 31 -4.12 2.35 4.98
C GLU A 31 -3.18 1.26 5.50
N ARG A 32 -3.60 -0.01 5.43
CA ARG A 32 -2.76 -1.16 5.77
C ARG A 32 -1.54 -1.26 4.85
N THR A 33 -1.72 -1.02 3.56
CA THR A 33 -0.61 -1.01 2.59
C THR A 33 0.41 0.08 2.94
N PHE A 34 -0.05 1.30 3.23
CA PHE A 34 0.83 2.37 3.72
C PHE A 34 1.49 2.02 5.06
N GLY A 35 0.77 1.39 5.98
CA GLY A 35 1.34 0.91 7.25
C GLY A 35 2.45 -0.13 7.05
N TRP A 36 2.38 -0.97 6.01
CA TRP A 36 3.47 -1.88 5.65
C TRP A 36 4.63 -1.16 4.99
N LEU A 37 4.37 -0.23 4.07
CA LEU A 37 5.40 0.57 3.42
C LEU A 37 6.18 1.43 4.42
N GLY A 38 5.50 1.98 5.44
CA GLY A 38 6.12 2.75 6.52
C GLY A 38 7.11 1.94 7.37
N ARG A 39 7.06 0.58 7.34
CA ARG A 39 8.08 -0.26 7.98
C ARG A 39 9.40 -0.28 7.20
N CYS A 40 9.39 0.14 5.94
CA CYS A 40 10.61 0.38 5.16
C CYS A 40 11.12 1.80 5.48
N ARG A 41 12.11 1.92 6.38
CA ARG A 41 12.64 3.24 6.80
C ARG A 41 13.10 4.13 5.64
N ARG A 42 13.54 3.54 4.51
CA ARG A 42 13.94 4.29 3.31
C ARG A 42 12.77 4.99 2.59
N LEU A 43 11.53 4.54 2.82
CA LEU A 43 10.32 5.17 2.29
C LEU A 43 9.71 6.21 3.24
N ALA A 44 10.27 6.40 4.45
CA ALA A 44 9.72 7.35 5.42
C ALA A 44 9.94 8.82 5.00
N LYS A 45 10.97 9.08 4.21
CA LYS A 45 11.27 10.36 3.59
C LYS A 45 11.89 10.07 2.23
N ASP A 46 11.72 10.97 1.26
CA ASP A 46 12.41 10.84 -0.02
C ASP A 46 13.90 11.18 0.19
N PHE A 47 14.66 10.14 0.54
CA PHE A 47 16.12 10.21 0.71
C PHE A 47 16.85 10.00 -0.61
N GLU A 48 16.17 9.49 -1.63
CA GLU A 48 16.82 9.12 -2.86
C GLU A 48 16.89 10.33 -3.81
N ASN A 49 18.06 10.57 -4.39
CA ASN A 49 18.26 11.68 -5.33
C ASN A 49 17.53 11.45 -6.67
N LEU A 50 17.17 10.21 -6.97
CA LEU A 50 16.59 9.81 -8.25
C LEU A 50 15.28 9.08 -8.04
N SER A 51 14.21 9.49 -8.74
CA SER A 51 12.89 8.86 -8.62
C SER A 51 12.90 7.36 -8.95
N ARG A 52 13.82 6.90 -9.81
CA ARG A 52 13.99 5.47 -10.11
C ARG A 52 14.42 4.65 -8.89
N MET A 53 15.17 5.25 -7.97
CA MET A 53 15.60 4.60 -6.73
C MET A 53 14.45 4.53 -5.74
N SER A 54 13.68 5.62 -5.57
CA SER A 54 12.47 5.62 -4.72
C SER A 54 11.46 4.57 -5.23
N LEU A 55 11.29 4.45 -6.55
CA LEU A 55 10.46 3.42 -7.17
C LEU A 55 10.99 2.00 -6.91
N ALA A 56 12.30 1.80 -6.93
CA ALA A 56 12.90 0.50 -6.60
C ALA A 56 12.57 0.10 -5.16
N PHE A 57 12.67 1.02 -4.18
CA PHE A 57 12.28 0.74 -2.80
C PHE A 57 10.79 0.49 -2.62
N LEU A 58 9.95 1.23 -3.34
CA LEU A 58 8.50 1.01 -3.35
C LEU A 58 8.15 -0.41 -3.82
N ARG A 59 8.89 -0.94 -4.81
CA ARG A 59 8.74 -2.32 -5.29
C ARG A 59 9.34 -3.35 -4.33
N LEU A 60 10.49 -3.06 -3.72
CA LEU A 60 11.19 -3.98 -2.81
C LEU A 60 10.48 -4.17 -1.47
N ALA A 61 9.86 -3.11 -0.92
CA ALA A 61 9.19 -3.16 0.38
C ALA A 61 8.13 -4.29 0.50
N PRO A 62 7.17 -4.46 -0.43
CA PRO A 62 6.21 -5.58 -0.37
C PRO A 62 6.87 -6.94 -0.59
N ILE A 63 7.93 -7.04 -1.41
CA ILE A 63 8.68 -8.31 -1.60
C ILE A 63 9.30 -8.76 -0.27
N LEU A 64 9.97 -7.85 0.43
CA LEU A 64 10.55 -8.13 1.75
C LEU A 64 9.49 -8.50 2.78
N LEU A 65 8.32 -7.86 2.74
CA LEU A 65 7.19 -8.22 3.59
C LEU A 65 6.72 -9.65 3.33
N MET A 66 6.54 -10.04 2.07
CA MET A 66 6.11 -11.39 1.69
C MET A 66 7.15 -12.43 2.08
N LEU A 67 8.43 -12.16 1.82
CA LEU A 67 9.53 -13.03 2.24
C LEU A 67 9.50 -13.30 3.75
N ARG A 68 9.33 -12.25 4.58
CA ARG A 68 9.21 -12.38 6.03
C ARG A 68 7.96 -13.14 6.48
N ARG A 69 6.87 -13.14 5.71
CA ARG A 69 5.67 -13.92 6.02
C ARG A 69 5.90 -15.40 5.74
N ILE A 70 6.47 -15.71 4.57
CA ILE A 70 6.79 -17.07 4.16
C ILE A 70 7.78 -17.71 5.14
N THR A 71 8.86 -17.02 5.49
CA THR A 71 9.87 -17.58 6.41
C THR A 71 9.37 -17.75 7.84
N ARG A 72 8.42 -16.93 8.29
CA ARG A 72 7.77 -17.12 9.60
C ARG A 72 6.79 -18.28 9.60
N HIS A 73 6.01 -18.44 8.54
CA HIS A 73 5.07 -19.55 8.39
C HIS A 73 5.79 -20.91 8.38
N ARG A 74 6.99 -20.98 7.81
CA ARG A 74 7.78 -22.22 7.76
C ARG A 74 8.40 -22.62 9.13
N LYS A 75 8.44 -21.71 10.10
CA LYS A 75 9.00 -21.96 11.44
C LYS A 75 7.96 -22.36 12.49
N SER A 76 6.68 -22.46 12.11
CA SER A 76 5.59 -23.00 12.92
C SER A 76 5.26 -24.43 12.48
#